data_AF-A0A848Z7B5-F1
#
_entry.id   AF-A0A848Z7B5-F1
#
_cell.length_a   1.000
_cell.length_b   1.000
_cell.length_c   1.000
_cell.angle_alpha   90.00
_cell.angle_beta   90.00
_cell.angle_gamma   90.00
#
_symmetry.space_group_name_H-M   'P 1'
#
loop_
_entity.id
_entity.type
_entity.pdbx_description
1 polymer ?
#
loop_
_entity_poly.entity_id
_entity_poly.type
_entity_poly.pdbx_seq_one_letter_code
_entity_poly.pdbx_strand_id
1 'polypeptide(L)'
;MRYKDDLSRCLRVIGFILGILYCGAVGLTGAVDLAHPAAAQTGTAVPPSEPGPEGGTVPGQTLGSASDAEIWRQIRRGAAGTVTIPQDEAGVLIQSEGEQWRSIRNGPLSTYGSWLLFGAVGVAALYFAIRGRIRIAAGRSGQRMTRFSLTQRVTHWFTGVLFLLLGTTGLILLYGKYVLIPLVGAPAFGAIASAAMQAHNLFGPLFILAILTLFVVFVRGNGFRLIGLGWFLRLGGFFGGHIRTGRYNAGEKSWFWAAVLLGLVLSASGLALEFPYLLGERQDLQLANLVHGIAALLFICGGLAHIYLGTIGMEGALEAMTRGDVDTNWAKEHHDVWHDEMVAPDAAESPKEARP
;
A
#
# COMPACT_ATOMS: atom_id res chain seq x y z
N MET A 1 -21.74 -15.14 -21.84
CA MET A 1 -21.44 -16.00 -20.68
C MET A 1 -20.05 -15.73 -20.10
N ARG A 2 -18.96 -15.75 -20.89
CA ARG A 2 -17.56 -15.48 -20.46
C ARG A 2 -17.32 -14.28 -19.51
N TYR A 3 -18.09 -13.20 -19.65
CA TYR A 3 -17.95 -11.97 -18.84
C TYR A 3 -18.30 -12.16 -17.35
N LYS A 4 -19.38 -12.90 -17.05
CA LYS A 4 -19.78 -13.17 -15.66
C LYS A 4 -18.77 -14.10 -14.98
N ASP A 5 -18.15 -14.98 -15.75
CA ASP A 5 -17.14 -15.92 -15.26
C ASP A 5 -15.84 -15.21 -14.88
N ASP A 6 -15.36 -14.27 -15.71
CA ASP A 6 -14.13 -13.52 -15.41
C ASP A 6 -14.31 -12.51 -14.27
N LEU A 7 -15.44 -11.80 -14.21
CA LEU A 7 -15.74 -10.87 -13.12
C LEU A 7 -15.92 -11.60 -11.79
N SER A 8 -16.66 -12.71 -11.77
CA SER A 8 -16.85 -13.51 -10.55
C SER A 8 -15.54 -14.17 -10.08
N ARG A 9 -14.64 -14.54 -10.98
CA ARG A 9 -13.29 -15.00 -10.62
C ARG A 9 -12.47 -13.86 -10.02
N CYS A 10 -12.50 -12.67 -10.61
CA CYS A 10 -11.81 -11.50 -10.07
C CYS A 10 -12.33 -11.12 -8.68
N LEU A 11 -13.66 -11.07 -8.48
CA LEU A 11 -14.27 -10.77 -7.18
C LEU A 11 -13.97 -11.85 -6.14
N ARG A 12 -13.90 -13.14 -6.52
CA ARG A 12 -13.47 -14.22 -5.63
C ARG A 12 -12.00 -14.11 -5.24
N VAL A 13 -11.13 -13.72 -6.17
CA VAL A 13 -9.71 -13.48 -5.88
C VAL A 13 -9.53 -12.25 -5.01
N ILE A 14 -10.29 -11.17 -5.23
CA ILE A 14 -10.30 -9.99 -4.36
C ILE A 14 -10.81 -10.36 -2.98
N GLY A 15 -11.93 -11.08 -2.86
CA GLY A 15 -12.43 -11.58 -1.58
C GLY A 15 -11.45 -12.52 -0.88
N PHE A 16 -10.73 -13.34 -1.63
CA PHE A 16 -9.68 -14.23 -1.09
C PHE A 16 -8.43 -13.45 -0.67
N ILE A 17 -7.98 -12.44 -1.43
CA ILE A 17 -6.82 -11.61 -1.07
C ILE A 17 -7.17 -10.66 0.07
N LEU A 18 -8.34 -10.02 0.06
CA LEU A 18 -8.85 -9.25 1.20
C LEU A 18 -9.07 -10.16 2.40
N GLY A 19 -9.49 -11.41 2.19
CA GLY A 19 -9.56 -12.46 3.20
C GLY A 19 -8.18 -12.85 3.75
N ILE A 20 -7.15 -12.95 2.91
CA ILE A 20 -5.76 -13.18 3.33
C ILE A 20 -5.17 -11.95 4.01
N LEU A 21 -5.50 -10.74 3.57
CA LEU A 21 -5.05 -9.49 4.19
C LEU A 21 -5.77 -9.27 5.52
N TYR A 22 -7.03 -9.67 5.63
CA TYR A 22 -7.81 -9.70 6.88
C TYR A 22 -7.27 -10.80 7.80
N CYS A 23 -7.16 -12.05 7.36
CA CYS A 23 -6.55 -13.15 8.10
C CYS A 23 -5.05 -12.95 8.35
N GLY A 24 -4.38 -12.08 7.59
CA GLY A 24 -2.98 -11.70 7.74
C GLY A 24 -2.83 -10.51 8.69
N ALA A 25 -3.82 -9.62 8.77
CA ALA A 25 -3.92 -8.59 9.82
C ALA A 25 -4.31 -9.22 11.17
N VAL A 26 -5.32 -10.10 11.16
CA VAL A 26 -5.73 -10.96 12.29
C VAL A 26 -4.71 -12.09 12.54
N GLY A 27 -3.89 -12.43 11.55
CA GLY A 27 -2.80 -13.39 11.67
C GLY A 27 -1.53 -12.73 12.18
N LEU A 28 -1.29 -11.45 11.89
CA LEU A 28 -0.21 -10.66 12.49
C LEU A 28 -0.46 -10.44 13.99
N THR A 29 -1.72 -10.30 14.43
CA THR A 29 -2.01 -10.32 15.87
C THR A 29 -1.67 -11.68 16.52
N GLY A 30 -1.58 -12.77 15.74
CA GLY A 30 -1.11 -14.08 16.20
C GLY A 30 0.33 -14.48 15.82
N ALA A 31 1.03 -13.71 14.97
CA ALA A 31 2.31 -14.12 14.37
C ALA A 31 3.43 -13.07 14.45
N VAL A 32 3.21 -11.91 15.07
CA VAL A 32 4.32 -11.10 15.61
C VAL A 32 4.79 -11.72 16.92
N ASP A 33 5.26 -12.97 16.82
CA ASP A 33 5.99 -13.72 17.86
C ASP A 33 7.37 -14.11 17.32
N LEU A 34 7.91 -13.30 16.39
CA LEU A 34 9.28 -13.44 15.90
C LEU A 34 10.25 -12.81 16.90
N ALA A 35 10.57 -13.63 17.89
CA ALA A 35 11.86 -13.73 18.58
C ALA A 35 12.47 -12.44 19.15
N HIS A 36 12.08 -12.13 20.39
CA HIS A 36 13.05 -11.82 21.46
C HIS A 36 12.53 -12.33 22.83
N PRO A 37 13.44 -12.66 23.76
CA PRO A 37 13.18 -13.57 24.87
C PRO A 37 12.42 -12.86 26.00
N ALA A 38 11.11 -12.73 25.85
CA ALA A 38 10.21 -12.47 26.96
C ALA A 38 9.24 -13.64 27.22
N ALA A 39 9.14 -14.58 26.29
CA ALA A 39 8.46 -15.86 26.47
C ALA A 39 9.39 -16.89 27.13
N ALA A 40 9.79 -16.62 28.37
CA ALA A 40 10.35 -17.63 29.26
C ALA A 40 9.80 -17.41 30.67
N GLN A 41 8.49 -17.56 30.78
CA GLN A 41 7.81 -18.18 31.93
C GLN A 41 6.34 -18.29 31.56
N THR A 42 5.99 -19.42 30.96
CA THR A 42 4.69 -20.05 31.18
C THR A 42 4.55 -20.21 32.69
N GLY A 43 4.01 -19.19 33.35
CA GLY A 43 3.51 -19.29 34.70
C GLY A 43 2.39 -20.31 34.67
N THR A 44 2.69 -21.52 35.13
CA THR A 44 1.70 -22.44 35.71
C THR A 44 0.58 -21.63 36.35
N ALA A 45 -0.67 -21.96 35.99
CA ALA A 45 -1.86 -21.42 36.64
C ALA A 45 -1.59 -21.32 38.15
N VAL A 46 -1.58 -20.10 38.67
CA VAL A 46 -1.44 -19.86 40.11
C VAL A 46 -2.64 -20.57 40.75
N PRO A 47 -2.44 -21.59 41.61
CA PRO A 47 -3.56 -22.18 42.34
C PRO A 47 -4.27 -21.07 43.13
N PRO A 48 -5.59 -21.19 43.40
CA PRO A 48 -6.31 -20.16 44.12
C PRO A 48 -5.54 -19.81 45.39
N SER A 49 -5.19 -18.54 45.52
CA SER A 49 -4.45 -18.02 46.66
C SER A 49 -5.20 -18.43 47.93
N GLU A 50 -4.50 -19.12 48.85
CA GLU A 50 -5.04 -19.41 50.17
C GLU A 50 -5.59 -18.11 50.79
N PRO A 51 -6.72 -18.18 51.53
CA PRO A 51 -7.29 -17.00 52.14
C PRO A 51 -6.25 -16.35 53.04
N GLY A 52 -5.93 -15.09 52.74
CA GLY A 52 -5.06 -14.26 53.56
C GLY A 52 -5.64 -14.10 54.97
N PRO A 53 -4.81 -13.75 55.96
CA PRO A 53 -5.26 -13.66 57.35
C PRO A 53 -6.38 -12.62 57.50
N GLU A 54 -7.59 -13.08 57.80
CA GLU A 54 -8.70 -12.23 58.24
C GLU A 54 -8.53 -11.96 59.73
N GLY A 55 -8.33 -10.69 60.10
CA GLY A 55 -8.13 -10.32 61.51
C GLY A 55 -7.23 -9.12 61.77
N GLY A 56 -6.72 -8.45 60.74
CA GLY A 56 -6.30 -7.05 60.83
C GLY A 56 -5.36 -6.71 61.99
N THR A 57 -4.24 -7.42 62.15
CA THR A 57 -3.00 -6.87 62.72
C THR A 57 -1.84 -7.79 62.37
N VAL A 58 -1.04 -7.41 61.37
CA VAL A 58 0.28 -8.02 61.13
C VAL A 58 1.30 -7.17 61.89
N PRO A 59 1.99 -7.70 62.92
CA PRO A 59 3.02 -6.93 63.61
C PRO A 59 4.17 -6.58 62.66
N GLY A 60 4.44 -5.29 62.51
CA GLY A 60 5.62 -4.77 61.82
C GLY A 60 5.37 -4.19 60.44
N GLN A 61 4.60 -3.09 60.31
CA GLN A 61 4.54 -2.23 59.11
C GLN A 61 4.58 -2.95 57.75
N THR A 62 4.02 -4.15 57.63
CA THR A 62 4.12 -4.93 56.39
C THR A 62 3.07 -4.42 55.42
N LEU A 63 3.52 -3.92 54.27
CA LEU A 63 2.69 -3.44 53.16
C LEU A 63 1.94 -4.61 52.47
N GLY A 64 0.97 -5.22 53.15
CA GLY A 64 0.11 -6.27 52.59
C GLY A 64 0.85 -7.49 52.00
N SER A 65 0.11 -8.36 51.29
CA SER A 65 0.64 -9.55 50.62
C SER A 65 1.24 -9.27 49.23
N ALA A 66 1.13 -8.04 48.73
CA ALA A 66 1.61 -7.64 47.41
C ALA A 66 2.79 -6.68 47.56
N SER A 67 3.98 -7.11 47.12
CA SER A 67 5.15 -6.23 47.03
C SER A 67 4.90 -5.09 46.04
N ASP A 68 5.32 -3.86 46.37
CA ASP A 68 5.31 -2.72 45.45
C ASP A 68 5.94 -3.08 44.09
N ALA A 69 7.01 -3.87 44.09
CA ALA A 69 7.66 -4.32 42.86
C ALA A 69 6.74 -5.19 41.99
N GLU A 70 5.88 -6.00 42.61
CA GLU A 70 4.90 -6.85 41.92
C GLU A 70 3.73 -6.02 41.39
N ILE A 71 3.23 -5.07 42.18
CA ILE A 71 2.21 -4.09 41.75
C ILE A 71 2.71 -3.34 40.50
N TRP A 72 3.92 -2.78 40.55
CA TRP A 72 4.51 -2.08 39.40
C TRP A 72 4.83 -2.99 38.21
N ARG A 73 5.04 -4.29 38.44
CA ARG A 73 5.22 -5.27 37.35
C ARG A 73 3.90 -5.54 36.64
N GLN A 74 2.81 -5.71 37.40
CA GLN A 74 1.47 -5.92 36.87
C GLN A 74 0.97 -4.68 36.12
N ILE A 75 1.14 -3.49 36.69
CA ILE A 75 0.79 -2.22 36.04
C ILE A 75 1.55 -2.07 34.70
N ARG A 76 2.87 -2.33 34.68
CA ARG A 76 3.66 -2.30 33.44
C ARG A 76 3.26 -3.36 32.42
N ARG A 77 2.65 -4.46 32.85
CA ARG A 77 2.12 -5.50 31.96
C ARG A 77 0.70 -5.20 31.45
N GLY A 78 0.16 -4.02 31.75
CA GLY A 78 -1.16 -3.61 31.29
C GLY A 78 -2.30 -4.09 32.19
N ALA A 79 -2.04 -4.42 33.46
CA ALA A 79 -3.11 -4.74 34.40
C ALA A 79 -4.11 -3.57 34.48
N ALA A 80 -5.39 -3.88 34.24
CA ALA A 80 -6.47 -2.92 34.32
C ALA A 80 -7.00 -2.82 35.76
N GLY A 81 -7.13 -1.59 36.24
CA GLY A 81 -7.89 -1.25 37.43
C GLY A 81 -9.38 -1.13 37.15
N THR A 82 -10.17 -0.98 38.21
CA THR A 82 -11.62 -0.75 38.10
C THR A 82 -11.92 0.73 37.93
N VAL A 83 -12.71 1.08 36.93
CA VAL A 83 -13.21 2.45 36.70
C VAL A 83 -14.71 2.42 36.43
N THR A 84 -15.40 3.50 36.80
CA THR A 84 -16.85 3.66 36.58
C THR A 84 -17.20 4.30 35.24
N ILE A 85 -16.18 4.70 34.47
CA ILE A 85 -16.33 5.33 33.15
C ILE A 85 -16.56 4.23 32.11
N PRO A 86 -17.52 4.38 31.18
CA PRO A 86 -17.78 3.43 30.11
C PRO A 86 -16.70 3.55 29.01
N GLN A 87 -15.45 3.24 29.35
CA GLN A 87 -14.33 3.22 28.42
C GLN A 87 -13.38 2.09 28.81
N ASP A 88 -13.21 1.12 27.90
CA ASP A 88 -12.55 -0.16 28.18
C ASP A 88 -11.08 0.00 28.62
N GLU A 89 -10.39 1.04 28.15
CA GLU A 89 -8.99 1.32 28.47
C GLU A 89 -8.78 2.22 29.69
N ALA A 90 -9.84 2.80 30.26
CA ALA A 90 -9.69 3.82 31.32
C ALA A 90 -9.13 3.24 32.65
N GLY A 91 -9.15 1.92 32.80
CA GLY A 91 -8.50 1.22 33.91
C GLY A 91 -6.99 0.98 33.73
N VAL A 92 -6.42 1.19 32.54
CA VAL A 92 -5.01 0.86 32.26
C VAL A 92 -4.09 2.06 32.50
N LEU A 93 -3.19 1.94 33.47
CA LEU A 93 -2.29 3.04 33.87
C LEU A 93 -1.03 3.17 32.98
N ILE A 94 -0.47 2.06 32.49
CA ILE A 94 0.73 2.07 31.63
C ILE A 94 0.46 1.27 30.36
N GLN A 95 0.61 1.94 29.22
CA GLN A 95 0.46 1.37 27.87
C GLN A 95 1.82 0.96 27.29
N SER A 96 2.37 -0.16 27.77
CA SER A 96 3.68 -0.66 27.33
C SER A 96 3.74 -1.01 25.84
N GLU A 97 2.61 -1.41 25.26
CA GLU A 97 2.50 -1.69 23.82
C GLU A 97 2.64 -0.42 22.96
N GLY A 98 2.20 0.73 23.49
CA GLY A 98 2.41 2.02 22.83
C GLY A 98 3.90 2.36 22.64
N GLU A 99 4.74 2.00 23.61
CA GLU A 99 6.19 2.13 23.50
C GLU A 99 6.78 1.15 22.47
N GLN A 100 6.26 -0.08 22.40
CA GLN A 100 6.66 -1.03 21.35
C GLN A 100 6.30 -0.49 19.96
N TRP A 101 5.05 -0.08 19.74
CA TRP A 101 4.61 0.54 18.49
C TRP A 101 5.49 1.73 18.12
N ARG A 102 5.76 2.64 19.07
CA ARG A 102 6.62 3.82 18.85
C ARG A 102 8.03 3.41 18.44
N SER A 103 8.59 2.39 19.09
CA SER A 103 9.93 1.87 18.78
C SER A 103 10.01 1.28 17.38
N ILE A 104 8.99 0.53 16.94
CA ILE A 104 8.90 -0.06 15.60
C ILE A 104 8.71 1.03 14.55
N ARG A 105 7.74 1.93 14.76
CA ARG A 105 7.39 3.01 13.82
C ARG A 105 8.55 3.96 13.58
N ASN A 106 9.19 4.43 14.65
CA ASN A 106 10.24 5.45 14.56
C ASN A 106 11.63 4.85 14.34
N GLY A 107 11.81 3.56 14.63
CA GLY A 107 13.03 2.81 14.32
C GLY A 107 12.89 2.05 12.99
N PRO A 108 12.73 0.71 13.00
CA PRO A 108 12.73 -0.13 11.81
C PRO A 108 11.91 0.38 10.63
N LEU A 109 10.64 0.77 10.85
CA LEU A 109 9.76 1.19 9.77
C LEU A 109 10.28 2.46 9.08
N SER A 110 10.60 3.48 9.87
CA SER A 110 11.11 4.75 9.34
C SER A 110 12.48 4.55 8.68
N THR A 111 13.41 3.85 9.32
CA THR A 111 14.77 3.63 8.81
C THR A 111 14.79 2.81 7.52
N TYR A 112 14.19 1.62 7.51
CA TYR A 112 14.13 0.80 6.29
C TYR A 112 13.25 1.43 5.22
N GLY A 113 12.20 2.15 5.61
CA GLY A 113 11.40 2.96 4.69
C GLY A 113 12.22 4.02 3.96
N SER A 114 13.13 4.71 4.66
CA SER A 114 14.03 5.68 4.03
C SER A 114 14.99 5.00 3.05
N TRP A 115 15.61 3.89 3.45
CA TRP A 115 16.47 3.12 2.55
C TRP A 115 15.72 2.63 1.32
N LEU A 116 14.47 2.18 1.48
CA LEU A 116 13.63 1.73 0.38
C LEU A 116 13.32 2.89 -0.59
N LEU A 117 12.93 4.06 -0.07
CA LEU A 117 12.62 5.25 -0.90
C LEU A 117 13.86 5.76 -1.64
N PHE A 118 14.97 5.98 -0.93
CA PHE A 118 16.23 6.42 -1.55
C PHE A 118 16.78 5.38 -2.51
N GLY A 119 16.64 4.09 -2.18
CA GLY A 119 17.00 2.97 -3.05
C GLY A 119 16.18 2.97 -4.33
N ALA A 120 14.85 3.14 -4.26
CA ALA A 120 13.99 3.19 -5.43
C ALA A 120 14.35 4.35 -6.37
N VAL A 121 14.56 5.56 -5.81
CA VAL A 121 15.01 6.72 -6.59
C VAL A 121 16.42 6.50 -7.15
N GLY A 122 17.33 5.97 -6.34
CA GLY A 122 18.72 5.70 -6.73
C GLY A 122 18.81 4.67 -7.85
N VAL A 123 18.03 3.59 -7.79
CA VAL A 123 17.95 2.57 -8.86
C VAL A 123 17.39 3.18 -10.15
N ALA A 124 16.33 3.98 -10.07
CA ALA A 124 15.78 4.66 -11.24
C ALA A 124 16.78 5.64 -11.87
N ALA A 125 17.47 6.43 -11.03
CA ALA A 125 18.49 7.38 -11.47
C ALA A 125 19.71 6.67 -12.08
N LEU A 126 20.20 5.61 -11.45
CA LEU A 126 21.32 4.80 -11.94
C LEU A 126 20.96 4.14 -13.27
N TYR A 127 19.77 3.57 -13.37
CA TYR A 127 19.28 2.98 -14.61
C TYR A 127 19.22 4.03 -15.74
N PHE A 128 18.69 5.22 -15.45
CA PHE A 128 18.65 6.32 -16.41
C PHE A 128 20.06 6.79 -16.80
N ALA A 129 21.01 6.88 -15.87
CA ALA A 129 22.39 7.26 -16.17
C ALA A 129 23.11 6.24 -17.08
N ILE A 130 22.86 4.94 -16.88
CA ILE A 130 23.51 3.87 -17.66
C ILE A 130 22.85 3.67 -19.03
N ARG A 131 21.51 3.64 -19.09
CA ARG A 131 20.76 3.23 -20.29
C ARG A 131 20.07 4.39 -21.00
N GLY A 132 19.86 5.52 -20.32
CA GLY A 132 19.07 6.63 -20.84
C GLY A 132 17.59 6.27 -21.00
N ARG A 133 16.93 6.98 -21.93
CA ARG A 133 15.52 6.75 -22.28
C ARG A 133 15.41 5.50 -23.16
N ILE A 134 14.39 4.67 -22.91
CA ILE A 134 13.96 3.63 -23.85
C ILE A 134 13.34 4.33 -25.05
N ARG A 135 14.08 4.40 -26.15
CA ARG A 135 13.66 5.04 -27.40
C ARG A 135 12.91 4.07 -28.29
N ILE A 136 12.08 4.60 -29.18
CA ILE A 136 11.45 3.81 -30.24
C ILE A 136 12.54 3.45 -31.27
N ALA A 137 12.85 2.17 -31.42
CA ALA A 137 14.00 1.71 -32.20
C ALA A 137 13.90 2.09 -33.70
N ALA A 138 12.69 2.03 -34.25
CA ALA A 138 12.40 2.43 -35.63
C ALA A 138 12.18 3.96 -35.80
N GLY A 139 12.29 4.73 -34.71
CA GLY A 139 11.85 6.11 -34.67
C GLY A 139 10.33 6.26 -34.74
N ARG A 140 9.85 7.50 -34.61
CA ARG A 140 8.42 7.83 -34.66
C ARG A 140 7.89 7.73 -36.08
N SER A 141 6.76 7.05 -36.26
CA SER A 141 6.11 6.95 -37.57
C SER A 141 5.35 8.23 -37.94
N GLY A 142 4.97 9.03 -36.94
CA GLY A 142 4.09 10.20 -37.10
C GLY A 142 2.60 9.83 -37.19
N GLN A 143 2.27 8.55 -37.37
CA GLN A 143 0.91 8.05 -37.28
C GLN A 143 0.57 7.67 -35.84
N ARG A 144 -0.66 7.95 -35.43
CA ARG A 144 -1.12 7.80 -34.05
C ARG A 144 -2.29 6.83 -33.94
N MET A 145 -2.29 6.05 -32.86
CA MET A 145 -3.35 5.09 -32.51
C MET A 145 -3.90 5.41 -31.12
N THR A 146 -5.23 5.43 -31.00
CA THR A 146 -5.89 5.67 -29.72
C THR A 146 -5.66 4.50 -28.77
N ARG A 147 -4.95 4.74 -27.66
CA ARG A 147 -4.68 3.75 -26.61
C ARG A 147 -5.61 3.89 -25.41
N PHE A 148 -6.01 5.10 -25.02
CA PHE A 148 -6.85 5.32 -23.84
C PHE A 148 -7.98 6.31 -24.11
N SER A 149 -9.19 5.97 -23.65
CA SER A 149 -10.35 6.87 -23.73
C SER A 149 -10.21 8.06 -22.77
N LEU A 150 -11.08 9.07 -22.93
CA LEU A 150 -11.12 10.20 -21.99
C LEU A 150 -11.42 9.73 -20.56
N THR A 151 -12.39 8.85 -20.36
CA THR A 151 -12.74 8.30 -19.05
C THR A 151 -11.54 7.64 -18.38
N GLN A 152 -10.80 6.81 -19.12
CA GLN A 152 -9.59 6.15 -18.62
C GLN A 152 -8.54 7.16 -18.15
N ARG A 153 -8.31 8.20 -18.94
CA ARG A 153 -7.35 9.25 -18.61
C ARG A 153 -7.77 10.08 -17.40
N VAL A 154 -9.03 10.49 -17.33
CA VAL A 154 -9.57 11.27 -16.20
C VAL A 154 -9.48 10.45 -14.92
N THR A 155 -9.92 9.19 -14.92
CA THR A 155 -9.82 8.30 -13.76
C THR A 155 -8.37 8.14 -13.31
N HIS A 156 -7.44 7.96 -14.25
CA HIS A 156 -6.02 7.86 -13.93
C HIS A 156 -5.46 9.14 -13.31
N TRP A 157 -5.64 10.30 -13.96
CA TRP A 157 -5.09 11.56 -13.45
C TRP A 157 -5.71 11.98 -12.12
N PHE A 158 -7.02 11.76 -11.94
CA PHE A 158 -7.67 11.96 -10.66
C PHE A 158 -7.03 11.11 -9.56
N THR A 159 -6.83 9.81 -9.82
CA THR A 159 -6.20 8.90 -8.86
C THR A 159 -4.73 9.26 -8.62
N GLY A 160 -3.99 9.62 -9.67
CA GLY A 160 -2.57 10.00 -9.59
C GLY A 160 -2.35 11.29 -8.82
N VAL A 161 -3.21 12.30 -8.99
CA VAL A 161 -3.14 13.57 -8.22
C VAL A 161 -3.44 13.31 -6.75
N LEU A 162 -4.47 12.51 -6.43
CA LEU A 162 -4.74 12.11 -5.05
C LEU A 162 -3.58 11.31 -4.44
N PHE A 163 -3.00 10.38 -5.19
CA PHE A 163 -1.82 9.64 -4.75
C PHE A 163 -0.63 10.55 -4.45
N LEU A 164 -0.34 11.54 -5.30
CA LEU A 164 0.75 12.49 -5.06
C LEU A 164 0.49 13.36 -3.83
N LEU A 165 -0.75 13.85 -3.66
CA LEU A 165 -1.15 14.65 -2.52
C LEU A 165 -1.04 13.84 -1.21
N LEU A 166 -1.69 12.67 -1.15
CA LEU A 166 -1.70 11.80 0.02
C LEU A 166 -0.32 11.22 0.32
N GLY A 167 0.43 10.81 -0.70
CA GLY A 167 1.80 10.34 -0.55
C GLY A 167 2.71 11.42 0.03
N THR A 168 2.59 12.67 -0.45
CA THR A 168 3.37 13.79 0.07
C THR A 168 3.00 14.12 1.52
N THR A 169 1.71 14.25 1.83
CA THR A 169 1.27 14.54 3.19
C THR A 169 1.61 13.40 4.15
N GLY A 170 1.48 12.15 3.73
CA GLY A 170 1.89 10.97 4.52
C GLY A 170 3.40 10.96 4.81
N LEU A 171 4.24 11.29 3.83
CA LEU A 171 5.69 11.41 4.03
C LEU A 171 6.04 12.57 4.99
N ILE A 172 5.33 13.70 4.93
CA ILE A 172 5.48 14.80 5.89
C ILE A 172 5.15 14.33 7.31
N LEU A 173 4.06 13.57 7.49
CA LEU A 173 3.65 13.06 8.81
C LEU A 173 4.60 11.98 9.36
N LEU A 174 5.21 11.19 8.48
CA LEU A 174 6.15 10.13 8.88
C LEU A 174 7.56 10.68 9.16
N TYR A 175 8.09 11.52 8.27
CA TYR A 175 9.50 11.95 8.28
C TYR A 175 9.72 13.42 8.66
N GLY A 176 8.68 14.24 8.73
CA GLY A 176 8.81 15.69 8.90
C GLY A 176 9.56 16.11 10.17
N LYS A 177 9.47 15.32 11.25
CA LYS A 177 10.26 15.56 12.46
C LYS A 177 11.78 15.50 12.18
N TYR A 178 12.22 14.55 11.37
CA TYR A 178 13.64 14.32 11.09
C TYR A 178 14.17 15.23 9.99
N VAL A 179 13.32 15.58 9.02
CA VAL A 179 13.74 16.31 7.82
C VAL A 179 13.36 17.79 7.89
N LEU A 180 12.13 18.13 8.29
CA LEU A 180 11.61 19.50 8.20
C LEU A 180 11.94 20.35 9.42
N ILE A 181 11.92 19.80 10.64
CA ILE A 181 12.26 20.60 11.83
C ILE A 181 13.65 21.23 11.73
N PRO A 182 14.72 20.52 11.31
CA PRO A 182 16.03 21.13 11.12
C PRO A 182 16.08 22.22 10.02
N LEU A 183 15.16 22.19 9.06
CA LEU A 183 15.14 23.10 7.91
C LEU A 183 14.33 24.37 8.16
N VAL A 184 13.16 24.26 8.80
CA VAL A 184 12.20 25.37 8.95
C VAL A 184 11.87 25.71 10.41
N GLY A 185 12.36 24.92 11.37
CA GLY A 185 12.06 25.09 12.79
C GLY A 185 10.71 24.49 13.22
N ALA A 186 10.55 24.25 14.52
CA ALA A 186 9.38 23.59 15.09
C ALA A 186 8.05 24.35 14.87
N PRO A 187 7.97 25.70 14.99
CA PRO A 187 6.71 26.42 14.76
C PRO A 187 6.20 26.29 13.32
N ALA A 188 7.09 26.45 12.33
CA ALA A 188 6.73 26.31 10.93
C ALA A 188 6.36 24.87 10.58
N PHE A 189 7.09 23.89 11.11
CA PHE A 189 6.73 22.48 10.98
C PHE A 189 5.34 22.19 11.55
N GLY A 190 4.98 22.77 12.70
CA GLY A 190 3.64 22.60 13.28
C GLY A 190 2.53 23.03 12.32
N ALA A 191 2.68 24.17 11.65
CA ALA A 191 1.73 24.64 10.64
C ALA A 191 1.67 23.70 9.42
N ILE A 192 2.83 23.28 8.90
CA ILE A 192 2.92 22.37 7.76
C ILE A 192 2.31 21.00 8.08
N ALA A 193 2.63 20.42 9.23
CA ALA A 193 2.11 19.12 9.66
C ALA A 193 0.60 19.17 9.88
N SER A 194 0.09 20.26 10.48
CA SER A 194 -1.36 20.47 10.64
C SER A 194 -2.08 20.56 9.30
N ALA A 195 -1.54 21.32 8.33
CA ALA A 195 -2.11 21.41 6.99
C ALA A 195 -2.04 20.06 6.25
N ALA A 196 -0.91 19.34 6.36
CA ALA A 196 -0.74 18.03 5.76
C ALA A 196 -1.72 17.01 6.33
N MET A 197 -1.91 16.97 7.66
CA MET A 197 -2.88 16.09 8.33
C MET A 197 -4.31 16.39 7.86
N GLN A 198 -4.74 17.65 7.88
CA GLN A 198 -6.08 18.03 7.43
C GLN A 198 -6.33 17.66 5.97
N ALA A 199 -5.36 17.91 5.09
CA ALA A 199 -5.45 17.51 3.69
C ALA A 199 -5.48 15.98 3.54
N HIS A 200 -4.65 15.24 4.30
CA HIS A 200 -4.61 13.79 4.23
C HIS A 200 -5.96 13.17 4.63
N ASN A 201 -6.54 13.65 5.72
CA ASN A 201 -7.83 13.18 6.24
C ASN A 201 -8.99 13.57 5.32
N LEU A 202 -8.97 14.77 4.75
CA LEU A 202 -10.03 15.24 3.83
C LEU A 202 -10.03 14.48 2.50
N PHE A 203 -8.84 14.24 1.92
CA PHE A 203 -8.72 13.61 0.60
C PHE A 203 -8.61 12.08 0.65
N GLY A 204 -8.33 11.50 1.82
CA GLY A 204 -8.28 10.06 2.04
C GLY A 204 -9.56 9.33 1.60
N PRO A 205 -10.77 9.73 2.04
CA PRO A 205 -12.03 9.14 1.60
C PRO A 205 -12.26 9.21 0.09
N LEU A 206 -11.81 10.30 -0.56
CA LEU A 206 -11.91 10.43 -2.02
C LEU A 206 -11.00 9.43 -2.75
N PHE A 207 -9.85 9.09 -2.17
CA PHE A 207 -8.93 8.10 -2.73
C PHE A 207 -9.55 6.69 -2.76
N ILE A 208 -10.41 6.36 -1.80
CA ILE A 208 -11.18 5.10 -1.81
C ILE A 208 -12.03 5.01 -3.07
N LEU A 209 -12.81 6.07 -3.35
CA LEU A 209 -13.65 6.14 -4.55
C LEU A 209 -12.79 6.12 -5.83
N ALA A 210 -11.62 6.77 -5.80
CA ALA A 210 -10.69 6.78 -6.91
C ALA A 210 -10.16 5.37 -7.24
N ILE A 211 -9.72 4.60 -6.24
CA ILE A 211 -9.23 3.22 -6.41
C ILE A 211 -10.35 2.29 -6.90
N LEU A 212 -11.56 2.40 -6.36
CA LEU A 212 -12.70 1.60 -6.81
C LEU A 212 -13.07 1.91 -8.27
N THR A 213 -13.09 3.19 -8.63
CA THR A 213 -13.35 3.63 -10.01
C THR A 213 -12.24 3.15 -10.96
N LEU A 214 -10.98 3.28 -10.54
CA LEU A 214 -9.82 2.81 -11.30
C LEU A 214 -9.90 1.30 -11.53
N PHE A 215 -10.27 0.52 -10.52
CA PHE A 215 -10.50 -0.92 -10.67
C PHE A 215 -11.57 -1.20 -11.73
N VAL A 216 -12.76 -0.61 -11.61
CA VAL A 216 -13.88 -0.86 -12.56
C VAL A 216 -13.48 -0.50 -13.99
N VAL A 217 -12.81 0.63 -14.19
CA VAL A 217 -12.44 1.14 -15.52
C VAL A 217 -11.34 0.29 -16.18
N PHE A 218 -10.37 -0.23 -15.41
CA PHE A 218 -9.18 -0.88 -15.96
C PHE A 218 -9.15 -2.41 -15.82
N VAL A 219 -9.97 -3.02 -14.96
CA VAL A 219 -9.91 -4.47 -14.69
C VAL A 219 -10.12 -5.33 -15.94
N ARG A 220 -10.98 -4.90 -16.88
CA ARG A 220 -11.27 -5.66 -18.10
C ARG A 220 -10.03 -5.92 -18.95
N GLY A 221 -9.09 -4.98 -18.97
CA GLY A 221 -7.80 -5.13 -19.67
C GLY A 221 -6.71 -5.84 -18.86
N ASN A 222 -6.91 -5.94 -17.55
CA ASN A 222 -5.90 -6.38 -16.58
C ASN A 222 -6.26 -7.69 -15.87
N GLY A 223 -7.15 -8.50 -16.45
CA GLY A 223 -7.57 -9.77 -15.85
C GLY A 223 -6.41 -10.69 -15.44
N PHE A 224 -6.61 -11.46 -14.36
CA PHE A 224 -5.69 -12.47 -13.84
C PHE A 224 -5.55 -13.67 -14.81
N ARG A 225 -4.86 -13.49 -15.92
CA ARG A 225 -4.15 -14.61 -16.54
C ARG A 225 -2.83 -14.70 -15.80
N LEU A 226 -2.52 -15.87 -15.21
CA LEU A 226 -1.26 -16.16 -14.53
C LEU A 226 -0.13 -15.53 -15.35
N ILE A 227 0.37 -14.43 -14.80
CA ILE A 227 1.05 -13.40 -15.54
C ILE A 227 2.33 -14.02 -16.08
N GLY A 228 2.54 -13.87 -17.39
CA GLY A 228 3.55 -14.58 -18.15
C GLY A 228 4.88 -14.62 -17.41
N LEU A 229 5.19 -15.77 -16.79
CA LEU A 229 6.46 -16.04 -16.13
C LEU A 229 7.61 -15.68 -17.09
N GLY A 230 7.42 -15.96 -18.39
CA GLY A 230 8.36 -15.60 -19.44
C GLY A 230 8.65 -14.10 -19.57
N TRP A 231 7.70 -13.21 -19.26
CA TRP A 231 7.96 -11.77 -19.23
C TRP A 231 8.82 -11.39 -18.01
N PHE A 232 8.53 -11.94 -16.84
CA PHE A 232 9.34 -11.71 -15.63
C PHE A 232 10.74 -12.32 -15.72
N LEU A 233 10.87 -13.54 -16.24
CA LEU A 233 12.14 -14.22 -16.46
C LEU A 233 13.04 -13.46 -17.44
N ARG A 234 12.45 -12.68 -18.34
CA ARG A 234 13.17 -11.81 -19.29
C ARG A 234 13.20 -10.35 -18.85
N LEU A 235 12.69 -10.03 -17.66
CA LEU A 235 12.53 -8.67 -17.13
C LEU A 235 11.91 -7.71 -18.15
N GLY A 236 10.90 -8.17 -18.88
CA GLY A 236 10.24 -7.40 -19.93
C GLY A 236 11.04 -7.22 -21.22
N GLY A 237 12.00 -8.12 -21.50
CA GLY A 237 12.90 -8.02 -22.65
C GLY A 237 14.18 -7.24 -22.35
N PHE A 238 14.50 -7.02 -21.06
CA PHE A 238 15.65 -6.25 -20.59
C PHE A 238 17.00 -6.74 -21.17
N PHE A 239 17.16 -8.06 -21.33
CA PHE A 239 18.37 -8.67 -21.88
C PHE A 239 18.30 -8.91 -23.41
N GLY A 240 17.33 -8.29 -24.08
CA GLY A 240 17.06 -8.51 -25.51
C GLY A 240 15.99 -9.56 -25.77
N GLY A 241 15.39 -9.47 -26.96
CA GLY A 241 14.31 -10.34 -27.43
C GLY A 241 12.93 -9.70 -27.27
N HIS A 242 12.20 -9.62 -28.37
CA HIS A 242 10.82 -9.13 -28.39
C HIS A 242 9.89 -10.16 -27.75
N ILE A 243 9.06 -9.72 -26.81
CA ILE A 243 8.04 -10.55 -26.15
C ILE A 243 6.70 -10.06 -26.67
N ARG A 244 5.92 -10.96 -27.26
CA ARG A 244 4.59 -10.63 -27.75
C ARG A 244 3.70 -10.16 -26.60
N THR A 245 3.19 -8.95 -26.69
CA THR A 245 2.46 -8.26 -25.62
C THR A 245 1.14 -7.71 -26.13
N GLY A 246 0.06 -8.05 -25.42
CA GLY A 246 -1.25 -7.42 -25.64
C GLY A 246 -1.27 -5.96 -25.16
N ARG A 247 -2.47 -5.38 -25.09
CA ARG A 247 -2.67 -3.95 -24.77
C ARG A 247 -2.01 -3.51 -23.46
N TYR A 248 -1.94 -4.41 -22.49
CA TYR A 248 -1.18 -4.25 -21.26
C TYR A 248 -0.14 -5.36 -21.14
N ASN A 249 1.11 -4.99 -20.88
CA ASN A 249 2.19 -5.94 -20.61
C ASN A 249 2.09 -6.50 -19.17
N ALA A 250 2.93 -7.49 -18.83
CA ALA A 250 2.89 -8.11 -17.51
C ALA A 250 3.26 -7.15 -16.37
N GLY A 251 4.22 -6.24 -16.59
CA GLY A 251 4.56 -5.21 -15.61
C GLY A 251 3.42 -4.24 -15.34
N GLU A 252 2.74 -3.74 -16.39
CA GLU A 252 1.56 -2.89 -16.26
C GLU A 252 0.42 -3.59 -15.50
N LYS A 253 0.18 -4.88 -15.78
CA LYS A 253 -0.84 -5.69 -15.08
C LYS A 253 -0.49 -5.90 -13.61
N SER A 254 0.77 -6.22 -13.32
CA SER A 254 1.23 -6.38 -11.94
C SER A 254 1.15 -5.07 -11.16
N TRP A 255 1.49 -3.95 -11.79
CA TRP A 255 1.30 -2.64 -11.17
C TRP A 255 -0.17 -2.32 -10.92
N PHE A 256 -1.07 -2.60 -11.86
CA PHE A 256 -2.51 -2.43 -11.66
C PHE A 256 -2.99 -3.17 -10.41
N TRP A 257 -2.66 -4.46 -10.27
CA TRP A 257 -3.07 -5.25 -9.11
C TRP A 257 -2.40 -4.79 -7.82
N ALA A 258 -1.11 -4.45 -7.86
CA ALA A 258 -0.42 -3.90 -6.70
C ALA A 258 -1.05 -2.58 -6.23
N ALA A 259 -1.35 -1.65 -7.14
CA ALA A 259 -1.99 -0.38 -6.84
C ALA A 259 -3.40 -0.55 -6.27
N VAL A 260 -4.19 -1.49 -6.82
CA VAL A 260 -5.53 -1.80 -6.27
C VAL A 260 -5.42 -2.41 -4.87
N LEU A 261 -4.56 -3.41 -4.67
CA LEU A 261 -4.44 -4.09 -3.37
C LEU A 261 -3.86 -3.18 -2.29
N LEU A 262 -2.75 -2.50 -2.57
CA LEU A 262 -2.16 -1.54 -1.65
C LEU A 262 -3.11 -0.37 -1.40
N GLY A 263 -3.81 0.12 -2.42
CA GLY A 263 -4.83 1.15 -2.29
C GLY A 263 -5.98 0.74 -1.37
N LEU A 264 -6.46 -0.51 -1.46
CA LEU A 264 -7.48 -1.04 -0.56
C LEU A 264 -6.97 -1.20 0.88
N VAL A 265 -5.74 -1.68 1.06
CA VAL A 265 -5.11 -1.78 2.40
C VAL A 265 -4.97 -0.40 3.04
N LEU A 266 -4.49 0.59 2.29
CA LEU A 266 -4.40 1.98 2.75
C LEU A 266 -5.77 2.57 3.07
N SER A 267 -6.78 2.28 2.24
CA SER A 267 -8.14 2.77 2.46
C SER A 267 -8.74 2.19 3.74
N ALA A 268 -8.62 0.88 3.96
CA ALA A 268 -9.16 0.21 5.14
C ALA A 268 -8.46 0.66 6.43
N SER A 269 -7.11 0.65 6.44
CA SER A 269 -6.33 1.11 7.59
C SER A 269 -6.48 2.62 7.83
N GLY A 270 -6.59 3.42 6.78
CA GLY A 270 -6.80 4.87 6.88
C GLY A 270 -8.17 5.23 7.47
N LEU A 271 -9.24 4.53 7.06
CA LEU A 271 -10.56 4.69 7.68
C LEU A 271 -10.54 4.33 9.17
N ALA A 272 -9.84 3.26 9.55
CA ALA A 272 -9.68 2.88 10.96
C ALA A 272 -9.00 3.98 11.78
N LEU A 273 -7.97 4.61 11.21
CA LEU A 273 -7.25 5.71 11.85
C LEU A 273 -8.05 7.01 11.90
N GLU A 274 -8.88 7.29 10.89
CA GLU A 274 -9.74 8.48 10.84
C GLU A 274 -10.90 8.40 11.84
N PHE A 275 -11.45 7.21 12.01
CA PHE A 275 -12.60 6.97 12.88
C PHE A 275 -12.27 5.98 14.00
N PRO A 276 -11.39 6.35 14.95
CA PRO A 276 -10.87 5.42 15.95
C PRO A 276 -11.96 4.84 16.85
N TYR A 277 -13.02 5.60 17.12
CA TYR A 277 -14.14 5.16 17.96
C TYR A 277 -15.10 4.17 17.27
N LEU A 278 -15.00 4.01 15.95
CA LEU A 278 -15.89 3.14 15.17
C LEU A 278 -15.26 1.79 14.84
N LEU A 279 -13.93 1.67 14.88
CA LEU A 279 -13.20 0.64 14.12
C LEU A 279 -12.15 -0.16 14.91
N GLY A 280 -11.94 0.07 16.21
CA GLY A 280 -11.12 -0.85 17.03
C GLY A 280 -10.63 -0.31 18.37
N GLU A 281 -9.99 -1.18 19.14
CA GLU A 281 -9.27 -0.81 20.38
C GLU A 281 -7.89 -0.21 20.05
N ARG A 282 -7.17 0.31 21.04
CA ARG A 282 -5.84 0.94 20.83
C ARG A 282 -4.87 0.05 20.06
N GLN A 283 -4.86 -1.25 20.35
CA GLN A 283 -3.99 -2.22 19.67
C GLN A 283 -4.26 -2.28 18.17
N ASP A 284 -5.53 -2.30 17.77
CA ASP A 284 -5.94 -2.33 16.37
C ASP A 284 -5.49 -1.06 15.64
N LEU A 285 -5.60 0.10 16.30
CA LEU A 285 -5.18 1.38 15.74
C LEU A 285 -3.65 1.46 15.58
N GLN A 286 -2.89 0.89 16.51
CA GLN A 286 -1.43 0.80 16.39
C GLN A 286 -1.02 -0.10 15.23
N LEU A 287 -1.66 -1.27 15.09
CA LEU A 287 -1.44 -2.18 13.97
C LEU A 287 -1.85 -1.53 12.64
N ALA A 288 -3.02 -0.91 12.59
CA ALA A 288 -3.50 -0.17 11.41
C ALA A 288 -2.49 0.91 11.01
N ASN A 289 -1.90 1.63 11.96
CA ASN A 289 -0.87 2.62 11.66
C ASN A 289 0.39 2.02 11.04
N LEU A 290 0.87 0.88 11.56
CA LEU A 290 2.03 0.19 11.01
C LEU A 290 1.75 -0.36 9.61
N VAL A 291 0.62 -1.04 9.43
CA VAL A 291 0.17 -1.57 8.13
C VAL A 291 0.02 -0.44 7.11
N HIS A 292 -0.59 0.67 7.52
CA HIS A 292 -0.76 1.86 6.67
C HIS A 292 0.60 2.43 6.25
N GLY A 293 1.53 2.59 7.19
CA GLY A 293 2.88 3.09 6.91
C GLY A 293 3.67 2.19 5.96
N ILE A 294 3.64 0.87 6.18
CA ILE A 294 4.32 -0.11 5.31
C ILE A 294 3.72 -0.09 3.90
N ALA A 295 2.39 -0.20 3.81
CA ALA A 295 1.70 -0.19 2.52
C ALA A 295 1.93 1.13 1.76
N ALA A 296 1.96 2.26 2.47
CA ALA A 296 2.21 3.57 1.88
C ALA A 296 3.61 3.65 1.28
N LEU A 297 4.64 3.20 2.01
CA LEU A 297 6.01 3.19 1.52
C LEU A 297 6.17 2.30 0.28
N LEU A 298 5.57 1.10 0.28
CA LEU A 298 5.57 0.20 -0.87
C LEU A 298 4.85 0.81 -2.08
N PHE A 299 3.68 1.41 -1.87
CA PHE A 299 2.91 2.06 -2.92
C PHE A 299 3.67 3.26 -3.48
N ILE A 300 4.28 4.09 -2.63
CA ILE A 300 5.13 5.22 -3.07
C ILE A 300 6.28 4.72 -3.93
N CYS A 301 7.01 3.68 -3.51
CA CYS A 301 8.14 3.15 -4.29
C CYS A 301 7.72 2.60 -5.65
N GLY A 302 6.66 1.79 -5.71
CA GLY A 302 6.13 1.32 -6.98
C GLY A 302 5.57 2.44 -7.85
N GLY A 303 4.98 3.47 -7.22
CA GLY A 303 4.46 4.66 -7.88
C GLY A 303 5.57 5.49 -8.52
N LEU A 304 6.71 5.63 -7.84
CA LEU A 304 7.90 6.27 -8.41
C LEU A 304 8.42 5.50 -9.63
N ALA A 305 8.46 4.16 -9.56
CA ALA A 305 8.83 3.34 -10.71
C ALA A 305 7.85 3.50 -11.89
N HIS A 306 6.55 3.55 -11.60
CA HIS A 306 5.51 3.79 -12.60
C HIS A 306 5.62 5.19 -13.23
N ILE A 307 5.80 6.24 -12.42
CA ILE A 307 5.99 7.62 -12.87
C ILE A 307 7.25 7.69 -13.74
N TYR A 308 8.36 7.10 -13.30
CA TYR A 308 9.60 7.04 -14.06
C TYR A 308 9.38 6.46 -15.46
N LEU A 309 8.83 5.25 -15.55
CA LEU A 309 8.60 4.57 -16.83
C LEU A 309 7.57 5.32 -17.70
N GLY A 310 6.51 5.86 -17.10
CA GLY A 310 5.46 6.59 -17.81
C GLY A 310 5.85 8.00 -18.28
N THR A 311 6.99 8.54 -17.82
CA THR A 311 7.42 9.92 -18.15
C THR A 311 8.77 9.95 -18.86
N ILE A 312 9.87 9.88 -18.11
CA ILE A 312 11.22 10.08 -18.63
C ILE A 312 11.90 8.77 -19.05
N GLY A 313 11.46 7.63 -18.53
CA GLY A 313 12.07 6.32 -18.75
C GLY A 313 11.74 5.71 -20.11
N MET A 314 10.56 6.00 -20.67
CA MET A 314 10.11 5.46 -21.95
C MET A 314 9.59 6.57 -22.87
N GLU A 315 10.15 6.65 -24.07
CA GLU A 315 9.71 7.58 -25.10
C GLU A 315 8.26 7.28 -25.52
N GLY A 316 7.44 8.32 -25.71
CA GLY A 316 6.05 8.18 -26.19
C GLY A 316 5.04 7.70 -25.15
N ALA A 317 5.47 7.18 -23.99
CA ALA A 317 4.56 6.65 -22.97
C ALA A 317 3.64 7.72 -22.35
N LEU A 318 4.15 8.92 -22.08
CA LEU A 318 3.38 10.01 -21.47
C LEU A 318 2.22 10.50 -22.36
N GLU A 319 2.38 10.40 -23.68
CA GLU A 319 1.36 10.82 -24.65
C GLU A 319 0.10 9.96 -24.55
N ALA A 320 0.27 8.67 -24.21
CA ALA A 320 -0.85 7.76 -23.97
C ALA A 320 -1.80 8.31 -22.91
N MET A 321 -1.28 8.90 -21.83
CA MET A 321 -2.09 9.38 -20.71
C MET A 321 -2.49 10.84 -20.81
N THR A 322 -1.71 11.67 -21.49
CA THR A 322 -2.05 13.09 -21.69
C THR A 322 -3.02 13.27 -22.86
N ARG A 323 -2.73 12.66 -24.01
CA ARG A 323 -3.48 12.84 -25.26
C ARG A 323 -4.41 11.66 -25.59
N GLY A 324 -4.14 10.48 -25.04
CA GLY A 324 -4.94 9.27 -25.28
C GLY A 324 -4.43 8.43 -26.44
N ASP A 325 -3.43 8.91 -27.16
CA ASP A 325 -2.87 8.29 -28.35
C ASP A 325 -1.37 7.97 -28.19
N VAL A 326 -0.91 6.99 -28.97
CA VAL A 326 0.50 6.56 -29.04
C VAL A 326 0.94 6.48 -30.49
N ASP A 327 2.24 6.59 -30.74
CA ASP A 327 2.82 6.38 -32.07
C ASP A 327 2.65 4.92 -32.53
N THR A 328 2.39 4.68 -33.82
CA THR A 328 2.18 3.31 -34.33
C THR A 328 3.43 2.44 -34.19
N ASN A 329 4.66 2.99 -34.34
CA ASN A 329 5.88 2.21 -34.14
C ASN A 329 6.09 1.86 -32.66
N TRP A 330 5.73 2.77 -31.76
CA TRP A 330 5.72 2.48 -30.32
C TRP A 330 4.74 1.33 -30.00
N ALA A 331 3.54 1.35 -30.60
CA ALA A 331 2.56 0.28 -30.42
C ALA A 331 3.08 -1.06 -30.94
N LYS A 332 3.71 -1.09 -32.13
CA LYS A 332 4.35 -2.29 -32.70
C LYS A 332 5.45 -2.84 -31.81
N GLU A 333 6.29 -1.97 -31.25
CA GLU A 333 7.48 -2.40 -30.49
C GLU A 333 7.11 -2.92 -29.09
N HIS A 334 6.19 -2.25 -28.40
CA HIS A 334 5.88 -2.53 -27.00
C HIS A 334 4.59 -3.34 -26.79
N HIS A 335 3.73 -3.39 -27.81
CA HIS A 335 2.38 -3.96 -27.75
C HIS A 335 1.96 -4.58 -29.09
N ASP A 336 2.83 -5.38 -29.71
CA ASP A 336 2.66 -5.97 -31.05
C ASP A 336 1.30 -6.66 -31.23
N VAL A 337 0.88 -7.50 -30.27
CA VAL A 337 -0.38 -8.24 -30.36
C VAL A 337 -1.56 -7.26 -30.43
N TRP A 338 -1.52 -6.19 -29.63
CA TRP A 338 -2.56 -5.17 -29.64
C TRP A 338 -2.52 -4.31 -30.90
N HIS A 339 -1.33 -4.00 -31.41
CA HIS A 339 -1.18 -3.33 -32.68
C HIS A 339 -1.81 -4.15 -33.81
N ASP A 340 -1.47 -5.44 -33.90
CA ASP A 340 -1.98 -6.36 -34.92
C ASP A 340 -3.51 -6.47 -34.83
N GLU A 341 -4.07 -6.58 -33.62
CA GLU A 341 -5.52 -6.60 -33.37
C GLU A 341 -6.23 -5.31 -33.81
N MET A 342 -5.55 -4.16 -33.78
CA MET A 342 -6.11 -2.86 -34.15
C MET A 342 -5.93 -2.53 -35.63
N VAL A 343 -4.99 -3.16 -36.34
CA VAL A 343 -4.76 -2.99 -37.78
C VAL A 343 -5.46 -4.07 -38.61
N ALA A 344 -5.64 -5.27 -38.07
CA ALA A 344 -6.41 -6.35 -38.70
C ALA A 344 -7.94 -6.17 -38.83
N PRO A 345 -8.65 -5.25 -38.16
CA PRO A 345 -10.11 -5.11 -38.30
C PRO A 345 -10.58 -4.82 -39.72
N ASP A 346 -9.74 -4.19 -40.56
CA ASP A 346 -10.10 -3.81 -41.93
C ASP A 346 -9.86 -4.93 -42.97
N ALA A 347 -9.14 -6.01 -42.61
CA ALA A 347 -8.85 -7.11 -43.54
C ALA A 347 -9.95 -8.18 -43.63
N ALA A 348 -10.93 -8.16 -42.69
CA ALA A 348 -12.04 -9.11 -42.65
C ALA A 348 -13.31 -8.60 -43.38
N GLU A 349 -13.34 -7.33 -43.81
CA GLU A 349 -14.38 -6.77 -44.67
C GLU A 349 -13.80 -6.43 -46.07
N SER A 350 -13.53 -7.47 -46.86
CA SER A 350 -13.39 -7.36 -48.32
C SER A 350 -14.40 -8.31 -48.98
N PRO A 351 -14.92 -7.98 -50.18
CA PRO A 351 -16.33 -8.09 -50.51
C PRO A 351 -16.84 -9.53 -50.52
N LYS A 352 -18.07 -9.73 -50.04
CA LYS A 352 -18.89 -10.89 -50.46
C LYS A 352 -18.94 -10.89 -51.98
N GLU A 353 -18.08 -11.71 -52.57
CA GLU A 353 -18.07 -12.08 -53.97
C GLU A 353 -19.48 -12.57 -54.31
N ALA A 354 -20.24 -11.71 -54.98
CA ALA A 354 -21.49 -12.10 -55.60
C ALA A 354 -21.15 -13.19 -56.62
N ARG A 355 -21.54 -14.43 -56.33
CA ARG A 355 -21.57 -15.49 -57.33
C ARG A 355 -22.98 -15.58 -57.94
N PRO A 356 -23.05 -15.80 -59.26
CA PRO A 356 -24.25 -15.62 -60.07
C PRO A 356 -25.39 -16.57 -59.72
#